data_AF-A0A2A4PDB6-F1
#
_entry.id   AF-A0A2A4PDB6-F1
#
_cell.length_a   1.000
_cell.length_b   1.000
_cell.length_c   1.000
_cell.angle_alpha   90.00
_cell.angle_beta   90.00
_cell.angle_gamma   90.00
#
_symmetry.space_group_name_H-M   'P 1'
#
loop_
_entity.id
_entity.type
_entity.pdbx_description
1 polymer ?
#
loop_
_entity_poly.entity_id
_entity_poly.type
_entity_poly.pdbx_seq_one_letter_code
_entity_poly.pdbx_strand_id
1 'polypeptide(L)' 'MMTAMKHILLSASVVAGVLSSAPLMAQDDLVAKYQAKISEPWVAHGGWSENLDDVLRRAKEEDKIVFAYFTRSYAP' A
#
# COMPACT_ATOMS: atom_id res chain seq x y z
N MET A 1 -4.03 -13.60 51.45
CA MET A 1 -3.47 -14.10 50.18
C MET A 1 -4.13 -13.45 48.95
N MET A 2 -4.34 -12.12 48.94
CA MET A 2 -5.09 -11.44 47.86
C MET A 2 -4.37 -10.22 47.23
N THR A 3 -3.17 -9.88 47.69
CA THR A 3 -2.46 -8.67 47.25
C THR A 3 -1.46 -8.94 46.12
N ALA A 4 -0.90 -10.15 46.04
CA ALA A 4 0.10 -10.51 45.02
C ALA A 4 -0.49 -10.66 43.60
N MET A 5 -1.80 -10.94 43.48
CA MET A 5 -2.46 -11.19 42.19
C MET A 5 -2.76 -9.92 41.40
N LYS A 6 -2.85 -8.75 42.05
CA LYS A 6 -3.11 -7.46 41.40
C LYS A 6 -1.92 -6.91 40.61
N HIS A 7 -0.69 -7.20 41.04
CA HIS A 7 0.51 -6.73 40.36
C HIS A 7 0.90 -7.57 39.14
N ILE A 8 0.45 -8.83 39.09
CA ILE A 8 0.70 -9.73 37.95
C ILE A 8 -0.23 -9.38 36.77
N LEU A 9 -1.46 -8.95 37.07
CA LEU A 9 -2.45 -8.55 36.04
C LEU A 9 -2.12 -7.20 35.37
N LEU A 10 -1.46 -6.27 36.08
CA LEU A 10 -1.11 -4.97 35.50
C LEU A 10 0.08 -5.03 34.52
N SER A 11 0.96 -6.02 34.70
CA SER A 11 2.15 -6.21 33.86
C SER A 11 1.86 -6.87 32.52
N ALA A 12 0.73 -7.58 32.38
CA ALA A 12 0.35 -8.27 31.15
C ALA A 12 -0.18 -7.33 30.06
N SER A 13 -0.75 -6.18 30.42
CA SER A 13 -1.35 -5.24 29.45
C SER A 13 -0.33 -4.42 28.66
N VAL A 14 0.89 -4.23 29.16
CA VAL A 14 1.93 -3.44 28.46
C VAL A 14 2.57 -4.24 27.32
N VAL A 15 2.69 -5.56 27.46
CA VAL A 15 3.32 -6.42 26.43
C VAL A 15 2.43 -6.59 25.19
N ALA A 16 1.11 -6.54 25.34
CA ALA A 16 0.17 -6.61 24.22
C ALA A 16 0.15 -5.33 23.36
N GLY A 17 0.47 -4.16 23.93
CA GLY A 17 0.51 -2.90 23.19
C GLY A 17 1.70 -2.78 22.23
N VAL A 18 2.85 -3.34 22.61
CA VAL A 18 4.10 -3.21 21.83
C VAL A 18 4.15 -4.15 20.61
N LEU A 19 3.48 -5.30 20.66
CA LEU A 19 3.42 -6.24 19.53
C LEU A 19 2.37 -5.85 18.48
N SER A 20 1.49 -4.90 18.79
CA SER A 20 0.39 -4.46 17.92
C SER A 20 0.75 -3.30 16.98
N SER A 21 1.94 -2.69 17.13
CA SER A 21 2.37 -1.53 16.31
C SER A 21 3.13 -1.91 15.05
N ALA A 22 3.59 -3.16 14.93
CA ALA A 22 4.32 -3.63 13.75
C ALA A 22 3.51 -3.56 12.42
N PRO A 23 2.19 -3.89 12.39
CA PRO A 23 1.42 -3.82 11.15
C PRO A 23 1.16 -2.38 10.66
N LEU A 24 1.10 -1.40 11.57
CA LEU A 24 0.85 0.01 11.22
C LEU A 24 2.05 0.63 10.50
N MET A 25 3.28 0.31 10.92
CA MET A 25 4.50 0.81 10.28
C MET A 25 4.73 0.23 8.87
N ALA A 26 4.21 -0.97 8.58
CA ALA A 26 4.35 -1.62 7.28
C ALA A 26 3.39 -1.06 6.22
N GLN A 27 2.26 -0.47 6.62
CA GLN A 27 1.29 0.12 5.68
C GLN A 27 1.76 1.48 5.16
N ASP A 28 2.37 2.31 6.02
CA ASP A 28 2.94 3.60 5.62
C ASP A 28 4.04 3.44 4.56
N ASP A 29 4.86 2.40 4.67
CA ASP A 29 5.95 2.10 3.72
C ASP A 29 5.42 1.78 2.31
N LEU A 30 4.29 1.09 2.20
CA LEU A 30 3.70 0.73 0.91
C LEU A 30 3.11 1.94 0.19
N VAL A 31 2.45 2.84 0.93
CA VAL A 31 1.93 4.10 0.38
C VAL A 31 3.09 4.98 -0.09
N ALA A 32 4.15 5.10 0.72
CA ALA A 32 5.34 5.86 0.34
C ALA A 32 6.02 5.30 -0.92
N LYS A 33 6.15 3.97 -1.04
CA LYS A 33 6.68 3.30 -2.23
C LYS A 33 5.84 3.54 -3.47
N TYR A 34 4.51 3.48 -3.35
CA TYR A 34 3.60 3.79 -4.45
C TYR A 34 3.76 5.25 -4.90
N GLN A 35 3.74 6.20 -3.97
CA GLN A 35 3.88 7.62 -4.28
C GLN A 35 5.25 7.94 -4.90
N ALA A 36 6.32 7.34 -4.41
CA ALA A 36 7.65 7.45 -5.01
C ALA A 36 7.65 6.91 -6.45
N LYS A 37 7.02 5.74 -6.68
CA LYS A 37 6.98 5.10 -7.99
C LYS A 37 6.24 5.91 -9.04
N ILE A 38 5.05 6.42 -8.71
CA ILE A 38 4.24 7.22 -9.65
C ILE A 38 4.86 8.60 -9.93
N SER A 39 5.74 9.08 -9.04
CA SER A 39 6.48 10.33 -9.20
C SER A 39 7.74 10.18 -10.06
N GLU A 40 8.15 8.95 -10.42
CA GLU A 40 9.31 8.74 -11.28
C GLU A 40 9.06 9.39 -12.67
N PRO A 41 10.04 10.09 -13.28
CA PRO A 41 9.81 10.86 -14.51
C PRO A 41 9.22 10.06 -15.68
N TRP A 42 9.56 8.78 -15.81
CA TRP A 42 9.01 7.93 -16.87
C TRP A 42 7.54 7.56 -16.65
N VAL A 43 7.05 7.58 -15.40
CA VAL A 43 5.61 7.50 -15.10
C VAL A 43 4.97 8.87 -15.29
N ALA A 44 5.52 9.92 -14.68
CA ALA A 44 4.93 11.25 -14.72
C ALA A 44 4.78 11.82 -16.15
N HIS A 45 5.69 11.50 -17.06
CA HIS A 45 5.67 12.02 -18.44
C HIS A 45 5.03 11.07 -19.46
N GLY A 46 4.67 9.84 -19.08
CA GLY A 46 4.16 8.83 -20.01
C GLY A 46 2.68 8.96 -20.37
N GLY A 47 1.91 9.83 -19.69
CA GLY A 47 0.48 9.99 -19.94
C GLY A 47 -0.34 8.73 -19.63
N TRP A 48 0.11 7.95 -18.65
CA TRP A 48 -0.53 6.71 -18.22
C TRP A 48 -1.95 6.97 -17.69
N SER A 49 -2.85 6.02 -17.92
CA SER A 49 -4.21 6.03 -17.38
C SER A 49 -4.46 4.72 -16.64
N GLU A 50 -5.02 4.83 -15.44
CA GLU A 50 -5.44 3.65 -14.65
C GLU A 50 -6.83 3.14 -15.06
N ASN A 51 -7.57 3.89 -15.87
CA ASN A 51 -8.87 3.47 -16.41
C ASN A 51 -8.68 2.79 -17.77
N LEU A 52 -8.83 1.46 -17.80
CA LEU A 52 -8.67 0.66 -19.01
C LEU A 52 -9.75 0.97 -20.06
N ASP A 53 -11.00 1.14 -19.65
CA ASP A 53 -12.12 1.35 -20.58
C ASP A 53 -11.98 2.66 -21.36
N ASP A 54 -11.56 3.73 -20.68
CA ASP A 54 -11.30 5.02 -21.31
C ASP A 54 -10.14 4.97 -22.31
N VAL A 55 -9.09 4.20 -21.99
CA VAL A 55 -7.93 4.01 -22.88
C VAL A 55 -8.34 3.22 -24.13
N LEU A 56 -9.11 2.14 -23.97
CA LEU A 56 -9.59 1.33 -25.08
C LEU A 56 -10.51 2.14 -26.01
N ARG A 57 -11.41 2.95 -25.44
CA ARG A 57 -12.27 3.85 -26.22
C ARG A 57 -11.45 4.85 -27.04
N ARG A 58 -10.52 5.55 -26.40
CA ARG A 58 -9.65 6.53 -27.08
C ARG A 58 -8.79 5.89 -28.16
N ALA A 59 -8.20 4.72 -27.89
CA ALA A 59 -7.37 4.01 -28.85
C ALA A 59 -8.15 3.61 -30.12
N LYS A 60 -9.43 3.25 -29.97
CA LYS A 60 -10.33 2.98 -31.10
C LYS A 60 -10.67 4.25 -31.88
N GLU A 61 -10.92 5.36 -31.20
CA GLU A 61 -11.18 6.67 -31.84
C GLU A 61 -9.95 7.19 -32.61
N GLU A 62 -8.74 6.93 -32.09
CA GLU A 62 -7.47 7.42 -32.65
C GLU A 62 -6.77 6.44 -33.61
N ASP A 63 -7.32 5.24 -33.83
CA ASP A 63 -6.70 4.14 -34.59
C ASP A 63 -5.28 3.80 -34.13
N LYS A 64 -5.12 3.64 -32.80
CA LYS A 64 -3.83 3.35 -32.16
C LYS A 64 -3.86 2.05 -31.36
N ILE A 65 -2.68 1.47 -31.16
CA ILE A 65 -2.48 0.31 -30.27
C ILE A 65 -2.28 0.74 -28.82
N VAL A 66 -2.76 -0.07 -27.89
CA VAL A 66 -2.60 0.16 -26.44
C VAL A 66 -1.40 -0.64 -25.93
N PHE A 67 -0.46 0.05 -25.29
CA PHE A 67 0.58 -0.59 -24.49
C PHE A 67 0.13 -0.59 -23.03
N ALA A 68 -0.22 -1.78 -22.51
CA ALA A 68 -0.62 -1.96 -21.12
C ALA A 68 0.51 -2.65 -20.35
N TYR A 69 0.80 -2.13 -19.14
CA TYR A 69 1.74 -2.73 -18.22
C TYR A 69 1.03 -3.00 -16.89
N PHE A 70 0.91 -4.27 -16.53
CA PHE A 70 0.27 -4.70 -15.29
C PHE A 70 1.34 -5.06 -14.26
N THR A 71 1.44 -4.27 -13.20
CA THR A 71 2.25 -4.65 -12.03
C THR A 71 1.38 -5.36 -11.02
N ARG A 72 1.87 -6.47 -10.44
CA ARG A 72 1.25 -7.00 -9.21
C ARG A 72 1.66 -6.09 -8.07
N SER A 73 0.71 -5.41 -7.44
CA SER A 73 1.00 -4.46 -6.34
C SER A 73 1.57 -5.11 -5.07
N TYR A 74 1.62 -6.44 -4.99
CA TYR A 74 2.17 -7.16 -3.85
C TYR A 74 2.78 -8.49 -4.33
N ALA A 75 4.07 -8.49 -4.69
CA ALA A 75 4.86 -9.71 -4.56
C ALA A 75 5.32 -9.77 -3.09
N PRO A 76 4.99 -10.85 -2.33
CA PRO A 76 5.41 -11.00 -0.95
C PRO A 76 6.94 -11.09 -0.82
#